data_AF-U6DH91-F1
#
_entry.id   AF-U6DH91-F1
#
_cell.length_a   1.000
_cell.length_b   1.000
_cell.length_c   1.000
_cell.angle_alpha   90.00
_cell.angle_beta   90.00
_cell.angle_gamma   90.00
#
_symmetry.space_group_name_H-M   'P 1'
#
loop_
_entity.id
_entity.type
_entity.pdbx_description
1 polymer ?
#
loop_
_entity_poly.entity_id
_entity_poly.type
_entity_poly.pdbx_seq_one_letter_code
_entity_poly.pdbx_strand_id
1 'polypeptide(L)'
;MAEQEPTAEQLAQIAAENEEDEHSVNYKPPAQKSIQEIQELDKDDESLRKYKEALLGRVTVSADPNVPNVVVTRLTLVCSTAPGPLELDLTGDLEGFRRQSFVLKEGVEYRIKISFRVNREIVSGMKYIQHTYRKGVK
;
A
#
# COMPACT_ATOMS: atom_id res chain seq x y z
N MET A 1 21.07 22.88 -22.72
CA MET A 1 21.50 21.47 -22.67
C MET A 1 20.35 20.67 -23.24
N ALA A 2 20.59 19.88 -24.30
CA ALA A 2 19.52 19.14 -24.95
C ALA A 2 19.05 18.01 -24.01
N GLU A 3 17.77 18.03 -23.65
CA GLU A 3 17.08 16.91 -23.00
C GLU A 3 17.07 15.76 -24.02
N GLN A 4 18.09 14.90 -23.94
CA GLN A 4 18.16 13.74 -24.80
C GLN A 4 17.06 12.78 -24.36
N GLU A 5 15.99 12.68 -25.14
CA GLU A 5 14.98 11.66 -24.91
C GLU A 5 15.67 10.28 -24.94
N PRO A 6 15.51 9.45 -23.89
CA PRO A 6 16.14 8.15 -23.87
C PRO A 6 15.61 7.30 -25.03
N THR A 7 16.52 6.63 -25.73
CA THR A 7 16.20 5.71 -26.81
C THR A 7 15.47 4.47 -26.27
N ALA A 8 14.78 3.75 -27.16
CA ALA A 8 14.06 2.52 -26.80
C ALA A 8 14.98 1.47 -26.15
N GLU A 9 16.24 1.39 -26.61
CA GLU A 9 17.26 0.51 -26.03
C GLU A 9 17.65 0.93 -24.60
N GLN A 10 17.79 2.23 -24.34
CA GLN A 10 18.08 2.74 -22.99
C GLN A 10 16.89 2.50 -22.04
N LEU A 11 15.65 2.61 -22.52
CA LEU A 11 14.46 2.29 -21.72
C LEU A 11 14.41 0.80 -21.36
N ALA A 12 14.73 -0.09 -22.30
CA ALA A 12 14.80 -1.53 -22.04
C ALA A 12 15.92 -1.89 -21.04
N GLN A 13 17.05 -1.20 -21.10
CA GLN A 13 18.16 -1.42 -20.17
C GLN A 13 17.81 -0.96 -18.74
N ILE A 14 17.19 0.22 -18.60
CA ILE A 14 16.68 0.71 -17.31
C ILE A 14 15.60 -0.25 -16.76
N ALA A 15 14.72 -0.77 -17.61
CA ALA A 15 13.70 -1.74 -17.21
C ALA A 15 14.33 -3.03 -16.66
N ALA A 16 15.36 -3.55 -17.33
CA ALA A 16 16.09 -4.73 -16.88
C ALA A 16 16.85 -4.50 -15.56
N GLU A 17 17.39 -3.30 -15.32
CA GLU A 17 18.01 -2.94 -14.05
C GLU A 17 16.99 -2.75 -12.91
N ASN A 18 15.73 -2.43 -13.22
CA ASN A 18 14.64 -2.28 -12.24
C ASN A 18 13.78 -3.54 -12.10
N GLU A 19 14.07 -4.63 -12.81
CA GLU A 19 13.47 -5.92 -12.51
C GLU A 19 13.91 -6.31 -11.10
N GLU A 20 12.97 -6.24 -10.16
CA GLU A 20 13.21 -6.64 -8.78
C GLU A 20 13.73 -8.08 -8.78
N ASP A 21 14.98 -8.28 -8.35
CA ASP A 21 15.51 -9.59 -8.02
C ASP A 21 14.49 -10.30 -7.15
N GLU A 22 13.91 -11.38 -7.66
CA GLU A 22 13.05 -12.29 -6.90
C GLU A 22 13.95 -13.05 -5.90
N HIS A 23 14.55 -12.32 -4.95
CA HIS A 23 15.13 -12.88 -3.75
C HIS A 23 13.97 -13.38 -2.89
N SER A 24 13.46 -14.53 -3.31
CA SER A 24 12.38 -15.27 -2.67
C SER A 24 12.86 -15.81 -1.33
N VAL A 25 12.92 -14.93 -0.33
CA VAL A 25 12.77 -15.37 1.05
C VAL A 25 11.42 -16.06 1.12
N ASN A 26 11.46 -17.39 1.24
CA ASN A 26 10.34 -18.31 1.17
C ASN A 26 9.38 -18.13 2.36
N TYR A 27 8.73 -16.96 2.44
CA TYR A 27 7.77 -16.63 3.46
C TYR A 27 6.53 -17.50 3.28
N LYS A 28 6.22 -18.29 4.31
CA LYS A 28 4.99 -19.09 4.35
C LYS A 28 3.90 -18.25 5.00
N PRO A 29 2.82 -17.90 4.27
CA PRO A 29 1.73 -17.14 4.85
C PRO A 29 1.10 -17.91 6.03
N PRO A 30 0.68 -17.20 7.09
CA PRO A 30 0.08 -17.83 8.26
C PRO A 30 -1.26 -18.48 7.92
N ALA A 31 -1.68 -19.45 8.72
CA ALA A 31 -3.03 -19.99 8.64
C ALA A 31 -4.05 -18.87 8.89
N GLN A 32 -5.12 -18.85 8.10
CA GLN A 32 -6.21 -17.90 8.28
C GLN A 32 -6.89 -18.17 9.62
N LYS A 33 -6.92 -17.15 10.49
CA LYS A 33 -7.63 -17.17 11.78
C LYS A 33 -8.37 -15.87 11.95
N SER A 34 -9.61 -15.96 12.42
CA SER A 34 -10.46 -14.80 12.68
C SER A 34 -10.06 -14.14 14.01
N ILE A 35 -10.37 -12.85 14.16
CA ILE A 35 -10.14 -12.14 15.43
C ILE A 35 -10.85 -12.83 16.60
N GLN A 36 -12.06 -13.32 16.37
CA GLN A 36 -12.82 -14.07 17.39
C GLN A 36 -12.05 -15.31 17.84
N GLU A 37 -11.63 -16.17 16.90
CA GLU A 37 -10.84 -17.38 17.21
C GLU A 37 -9.54 -17.04 17.97
N ILE A 38 -8.86 -15.96 17.58
CA ILE A 38 -7.65 -15.50 18.27
C ILE A 38 -7.94 -15.08 19.72
N GLN A 39 -9.08 -14.45 19.99
CA GLN A 39 -9.51 -14.12 21.35
C GLN A 39 -9.92 -15.35 22.16
N GLU A 40 -10.42 -16.40 21.51
CA GLU A 40 -10.83 -17.64 22.18
C GLU A 40 -9.68 -18.54 22.56
N LEU A 41 -8.60 -18.52 21.78
CA LEU A 41 -7.36 -19.20 22.14
C LEU A 41 -6.81 -18.61 23.45
N ASP A 42 -6.38 -19.47 24.38
CA ASP A 42 -5.68 -19.08 25.60
C ASP A 42 -6.44 -18.07 26.49
N LYS A 43 -7.77 -18.17 26.53
CA LYS A 43 -8.65 -17.32 27.36
C LYS A 43 -8.30 -17.38 28.86
N ASP A 44 -7.68 -18.45 29.31
CA ASP A 44 -7.29 -18.65 30.70
C ASP A 44 -5.93 -17.99 31.03
N ASP A 45 -5.17 -17.56 30.03
CA ASP A 45 -3.86 -16.91 30.19
C ASP A 45 -4.01 -15.37 30.25
N GLU A 46 -3.77 -14.80 31.43
CA GLU A 46 -3.88 -13.35 31.65
C GLU A 46 -2.87 -12.55 30.82
N SER A 47 -1.67 -13.08 30.60
CA SER A 47 -0.59 -12.41 29.86
C SER A 47 -0.94 -12.33 28.38
N LEU A 48 -1.41 -13.43 27.80
CA LEU A 48 -1.83 -13.48 26.39
C LEU A 48 -3.08 -12.66 26.15
N ARG A 49 -4.00 -12.57 27.11
CA ARG A 49 -5.16 -11.69 27.03
C ARG A 49 -4.78 -10.21 26.97
N LYS A 50 -3.88 -9.76 27.87
CA LYS A 50 -3.36 -8.39 27.85
C LYS A 50 -2.63 -8.07 26.55
N TYR A 51 -1.86 -9.02 26.02
CA TYR A 51 -1.18 -8.89 24.73
C TYR A 51 -2.17 -8.71 23.56
N LYS A 52 -3.20 -9.57 23.49
CA LYS A 52 -4.24 -9.50 22.47
C LYS A 52 -5.05 -8.21 22.56
N GLU A 53 -5.40 -7.77 23.77
CA GLU A 53 -6.10 -6.50 24.00
C GLU A 53 -5.24 -5.28 23.61
N ALA A 54 -3.94 -5.31 23.87
CA ALA A 54 -3.04 -4.21 23.48
C ALA A 54 -2.91 -4.08 21.95
N LEU A 55 -2.91 -5.19 21.21
CA LEU A 55 -2.79 -5.19 19.75
C LEU A 55 -4.11 -4.95 19.02
N LEU A 56 -5.17 -5.63 19.46
CA LEU A 56 -6.50 -5.56 18.83
C LEU A 56 -7.33 -4.38 19.35
N GLY A 57 -6.94 -3.80 20.48
CA GLY A 57 -7.72 -2.80 21.19
C GLY A 57 -9.05 -3.37 21.70
N ARG A 58 -9.98 -2.47 22.03
CA ARG A 58 -11.37 -2.84 22.31
C ARG A 58 -12.06 -3.13 21.00
N VAL A 59 -12.17 -4.40 20.67
CA VAL A 59 -12.78 -4.88 19.43
C VAL A 59 -14.27 -4.58 19.42
N THR A 60 -14.68 -3.52 18.71
CA THR A 60 -16.07 -3.28 18.33
C THR A 60 -16.29 -3.83 16.92
N VAL A 61 -16.49 -5.16 16.79
CA VAL A 61 -16.89 -5.74 15.50
C VAL A 61 -18.36 -5.41 15.23
N SER A 62 -18.62 -4.16 14.86
CA SER A 62 -19.90 -3.76 14.27
C SER A 62 -19.58 -3.15 12.92
N ALA A 63 -19.14 -3.99 11.98
CA ALA A 63 -18.94 -3.58 10.60
C ALA A 63 -19.97 -4.31 9.74
N ASP A 64 -20.78 -3.54 9.02
CA ASP A 64 -21.72 -4.03 8.02
C ASP A 64 -21.06 -5.06 7.08
N PRO A 65 -21.71 -6.21 6.80
CA PRO A 65 -21.17 -7.24 5.92
C PRO A 65 -20.98 -6.77 4.47
N ASN A 66 -21.53 -5.62 4.11
CA ASN A 66 -21.42 -5.01 2.78
C ASN A 66 -20.12 -4.23 2.56
N VAL A 67 -19.35 -3.94 3.62
CA VAL A 67 -18.11 -3.15 3.51
C VAL A 67 -16.90 -4.08 3.43
N PRO A 68 -15.97 -3.89 2.47
CA PRO A 68 -14.77 -4.71 2.39
C PRO A 68 -13.88 -4.52 3.62
N ASN A 69 -13.06 -5.55 3.92
CA ASN A 69 -12.22 -5.54 5.11
C ASN A 69 -11.19 -4.40 5.08
N VAL A 70 -10.63 -4.11 3.91
CA VAL A 70 -9.67 -3.03 3.71
C VAL A 70 -10.25 -2.04 2.72
N VAL A 71 -10.30 -0.79 3.11
CA VAL A 71 -10.65 0.33 2.23
C VAL A 71 -9.46 1.27 2.22
N VAL A 72 -8.76 1.37 1.09
CA VAL A 72 -7.73 2.40 0.91
C VAL A 72 -8.45 3.70 0.60
N THR A 73 -8.24 4.71 1.43
CA THR A 73 -8.94 5.98 1.29
C THR A 73 -8.16 6.94 0.40
N ARG A 74 -6.86 7.12 0.68
CA ARG A 74 -6.04 8.13 -0.01
C ARG A 74 -4.60 7.68 -0.16
N LEU A 75 -3.99 8.08 -1.27
CA LEU A 75 -2.55 8.01 -1.49
C LEU A 75 -2.03 9.44 -1.65
N THR A 76 -1.16 9.86 -0.75
CA THR A 76 -0.58 11.21 -0.76
C THR A 76 0.91 11.13 -1.04
N LEU A 77 1.38 11.88 -2.02
CA LEU A 77 2.80 12.10 -2.24
C LEU A 77 3.24 13.31 -1.41
N VAL A 78 4.02 13.02 -0.38
CA VAL A 78 4.58 14.01 0.56
C VAL A 78 5.93 14.43 0.02
N CYS A 79 6.01 15.68 -0.46
CA CYS A 79 7.24 16.28 -0.94
C CYS A 79 7.38 17.68 -0.31
N SER A 80 8.47 17.93 0.39
CA SER A 80 8.73 19.21 1.06
C SER A 80 8.89 20.37 0.06
N THR A 81 9.29 20.05 -1.17
CA THR A 81 9.57 21.00 -2.25
C THR A 81 8.34 21.25 -3.13
N ALA A 82 7.29 20.44 -3.00
CA ALA A 82 6.08 20.60 -3.79
C ALA A 82 5.26 21.80 -3.29
N PRO A 83 4.71 22.62 -4.19
CA PRO A 83 3.91 23.79 -3.82
C PRO A 83 2.56 23.44 -3.18
N GLY A 84 2.14 22.17 -3.24
CA GLY A 84 0.93 21.67 -2.59
C GLY A 84 0.94 20.16 -2.44
N PRO A 85 0.04 19.60 -1.61
CA PRO A 85 -0.07 18.16 -1.42
C PRO A 85 -0.63 17.49 -2.68
N LEU A 86 0.08 16.51 -3.22
CA LEU A 86 -0.40 15.66 -4.31
C LEU A 86 -1.18 14.50 -3.68
N GLU A 87 -2.51 14.61 -3.65
CA GLU A 87 -3.40 13.59 -3.11
C GLU A 87 -4.20 12.89 -4.20
N LEU A 88 -4.25 11.56 -4.14
CA LEU A 88 -5.15 10.71 -4.89
C LEU A 88 -6.21 10.16 -3.93
N ASP A 89 -7.47 10.55 -4.15
CA ASP A 89 -8.61 9.97 -3.44
C ASP A 89 -9.06 8.67 -4.12
N LEU A 90 -8.85 7.54 -3.46
CA LEU A 90 -9.13 6.21 -4.01
C LEU A 90 -10.55 5.73 -3.71
N THR A 91 -11.37 6.56 -3.04
CA THR A 91 -12.77 6.24 -2.72
C THR A 91 -13.76 6.68 -3.80
N GLY A 92 -13.32 7.56 -4.71
CA GLY A 92 -14.16 8.17 -5.75
C GLY A 92 -13.97 7.53 -7.13
N ASP A 93 -14.01 8.37 -8.16
CA ASP A 93 -13.83 7.94 -9.55
C ASP A 93 -12.37 7.62 -9.85
N LEU A 94 -12.07 6.34 -10.06
CA LEU A 94 -10.73 5.87 -10.40
C LEU A 94 -10.37 6.12 -11.88
N GLU A 95 -11.37 6.27 -12.76
CA GLU A 95 -11.12 6.49 -14.18
C GLU A 95 -10.54 7.87 -14.47
N GLY A 96 -10.94 8.88 -13.69
CA GLY A 96 -10.38 10.23 -13.75
C GLY A 96 -8.86 10.27 -13.61
N PHE A 97 -8.27 9.40 -12.79
CA PHE A 97 -6.82 9.35 -12.59
C PHE A 97 -6.04 8.94 -13.83
N ARG A 98 -6.64 8.19 -14.76
CA ARG A 98 -5.96 7.83 -16.02
C ARG A 98 -5.67 9.04 -16.89
N ARG A 99 -6.49 10.10 -16.75
CA ARG A 99 -6.36 11.35 -17.49
C ARG A 99 -5.58 12.41 -16.71
N GLN A 100 -5.48 12.25 -15.40
CA GLN A 100 -4.76 13.16 -14.53
C GLN A 100 -3.27 12.87 -14.58
N SER A 101 -2.48 13.88 -14.97
CA SER A 101 -1.02 13.84 -14.84
C SER A 101 -0.59 14.59 -13.58
N PHE A 102 0.36 14.01 -12.86
CA PHE A 102 0.98 14.63 -11.70
C PHE A 102 2.34 15.18 -12.10
N VAL A 103 2.59 16.46 -11.79
CA VAL A 103 3.88 17.10 -12.02
C VAL A 103 4.74 16.90 -10.78
N LEU A 104 5.78 16.09 -10.90
CA LEU A 104 6.80 15.92 -9.88
C LEU A 104 8.10 16.54 -10.39
N LYS A 105 8.65 17.47 -9.63
CA LYS A 105 9.94 18.10 -9.97
C LYS A 105 11.05 17.06 -9.93
N GLU A 106 11.94 17.09 -10.91
CA GLU A 106 13.11 16.20 -10.94
C GLU A 106 14.04 16.42 -9.74
N GLY A 107 14.71 15.34 -9.31
CA GLY A 107 15.72 15.38 -8.24
C GLY A 107 15.18 15.70 -6.85
N VAL A 108 13.86 15.74 -6.63
CA VAL A 108 13.29 15.98 -5.31
C VAL A 108 13.08 14.69 -4.53
N GLU A 109 13.34 14.75 -3.23
CA GLU A 109 12.99 13.67 -2.32
C GLU A 109 11.48 13.70 -2.03
N TYR A 110 10.85 12.53 -2.10
CA TYR A 110 9.43 12.37 -1.78
C TYR A 110 9.20 11.11 -0.98
N ARG A 111 8.06 11.06 -0.29
CA ARG A 111 7.56 9.88 0.44
C ARG A 111 6.11 9.64 0.07
N ILE A 112 5.72 8.37 0.00
CA ILE A 112 4.33 7.99 -0.23
C ILE A 112 3.66 7.74 1.12
N LYS A 113 2.55 8.41 1.38
CA LYS A 113 1.69 8.19 2.53
C LYS A 113 0.41 7.50 2.08
N ILE A 114 0.21 6.27 2.53
CA ILE A 114 -0.98 5.48 2.23
C ILE A 114 -1.93 5.57 3.43
N SER A 115 -3.13 6.06 3.18
CA SER A 115 -4.21 6.11 4.17
C SER A 115 -5.21 5.00 3.84
N PHE A 116 -5.47 4.13 4.81
CA PHE A 116 -6.38 3.02 4.67
C PHE A 116 -7.12 2.77 5.98
N ARG A 117 -8.25 2.08 5.87
CA ARG A 117 -9.11 1.69 6.98
C ARG A 117 -9.28 0.17 6.96
N VAL A 118 -9.08 -0.45 8.12
CA VAL A 118 -9.40 -1.86 8.35
C VAL A 118 -10.70 -1.94 9.13
N ASN A 119 -11.66 -2.73 8.66
CA ASN A 119 -13.03 -2.72 9.19
C ASN A 119 -13.36 -3.95 10.04
N ARG A 120 -12.91 -5.15 9.66
CA ARG A 120 -13.45 -6.40 10.22
C ARG A 120 -12.40 -7.35 10.78
N GLU A 121 -11.43 -7.74 9.98
CA GLU A 121 -10.46 -8.79 10.26
C GLU A 121 -9.01 -8.30 10.07
N ILE A 122 -8.06 -9.05 10.63
CA ILE A 122 -6.63 -8.78 10.49
C ILE A 122 -6.22 -8.87 9.01
N VAL A 123 -5.38 -7.93 8.58
CA VAL A 123 -4.77 -7.92 7.24
C VAL A 123 -3.32 -8.34 7.38
N SER A 124 -2.99 -9.55 6.90
CA SER A 124 -1.62 -10.06 6.95
C SER A 124 -0.87 -9.71 5.67
N GLY A 125 0.30 -9.07 5.79
CA GLY A 125 1.21 -8.86 4.66
C GLY A 125 0.72 -7.89 3.61
N MET A 126 -0.01 -6.83 3.99
CA MET A 126 -0.45 -5.81 3.04
C MET A 126 0.76 -5.14 2.38
N LYS A 127 0.81 -5.17 1.05
CA LYS A 127 1.87 -4.55 0.24
C LYS A 127 1.30 -3.60 -0.80
N TYR A 128 2.04 -2.54 -1.08
CA TYR A 128 1.76 -1.63 -2.19
C TYR A 128 2.74 -1.95 -3.33
N ILE A 129 2.20 -2.31 -4.49
CA ILE A 129 2.99 -2.56 -5.69
C ILE A 129 2.68 -1.45 -6.68
N GLN A 130 3.73 -0.76 -7.12
CA GLN A 130 3.65 0.28 -8.13
C GLN A 130 4.43 -0.18 -9.37
N HIS A 131 3.82 0.01 -10.55
CA HIS A 131 4.50 -0.19 -11.82
C HIS A 131 4.51 1.14 -12.57
N THR A 132 5.68 1.54 -13.03
CA THR A 132 5.91 2.83 -13.67
C THR A 132 6.21 2.57 -15.14
N TYR A 133 5.39 3.07 -16.05
CA TYR A 133 5.58 2.81 -17.48
C TYR A 133 6.05 4.06 -18.21
N ARG A 134 6.98 3.90 -19.15
CA ARG A 134 7.42 4.95 -20.07
C ARG A 134 7.38 4.45 -21.51
N LYS A 135 6.61 5.12 -22.37
CA LYS A 135 6.40 4.74 -23.78
C LYS A 135 5.99 3.26 -23.95
N GLY A 136 5.23 2.71 -23.01
CA GLY A 136 4.77 1.32 -23.03
C GLY A 136 5.74 0.28 -22.45
N VAL A 137 6.93 0.70 -22.01
CA VAL A 137 7.91 -0.15 -21.31
C VAL A 137 7.73 0.02 -19.81
N LYS A 138 7.67 -1.11 -19.08
CA LYS A 138 7.55 -1.15 -17.61
C LYS A 138 8.89 -0.81 -16.94
#